data_AF-A0A0J6TDR1-F1
#
_entry.id   AF-A0A0J6TDR1-F1
#
_cell.length_a   1.000
_cell.length_b   1.000
_cell.length_c   1.000
_cell.angle_alpha   90.00
_cell.angle_beta   90.00
_cell.angle_gamma   90.00
#
_symmetry.space_group_name_H-M   'P 1'
#
loop_
_entity.id
_entity.type
_entity.pdbx_description
1 polymer ?
#
loop_
_entity_poly.entity_id
_entity_poly.type
_entity_poly.pdbx_seq_one_letter_code
_entity_poly.pdbx_strand_id
1 'polypeptide(L)'
;MLVAALAGLGACSGSHDAEQARICRRALPTLVPEGARITVRREAAGPQERSIRIDFVQEREGRSPLPRYAICQFSGMSRTDLSGLTSDRGPIGGAALYLLKHYYLDTPDAALAEPGSG
;
A
#
# COMPACT_ATOMS: atom_id res chain seq x y z
N MET A 1 -27.16 -25.75 -27.79
CA MET A 1 -25.97 -24.92 -28.09
C MET A 1 -25.82 -23.89 -26.98
N LEU A 2 -24.59 -23.75 -26.52
CA LEU A 2 -24.08 -22.88 -25.46
C LEU A 2 -24.41 -21.40 -25.70
N VAL A 3 -24.85 -20.66 -24.68
CA VAL A 3 -24.41 -19.25 -24.50
C VAL A 3 -24.06 -19.07 -23.03
N ALA A 4 -22.76 -19.09 -22.80
CA ALA A 4 -22.13 -18.82 -21.53
C ALA A 4 -22.18 -17.32 -21.21
N ALA A 5 -22.13 -17.06 -19.90
CA ALA A 5 -21.96 -15.79 -19.21
C ALA A 5 -21.01 -14.79 -19.88
N LEU A 6 -21.18 -13.50 -19.54
CA LEU A 6 -20.11 -12.58 -19.07
C LEU A 6 -20.61 -11.12 -19.12
N ALA A 7 -21.10 -10.62 -18.00
CA ALA A 7 -21.24 -9.17 -17.80
C ALA A 7 -21.15 -8.82 -16.30
N GLY A 8 -20.02 -9.19 -15.69
CA GLY A 8 -19.62 -8.69 -14.38
C GLY A 8 -18.37 -7.85 -14.54
N LEU A 9 -18.49 -6.66 -15.12
CA LEU A 9 -17.42 -5.65 -15.10
C LEU A 9 -17.37 -5.05 -13.69
N GLY A 10 -16.69 -5.76 -12.78
CA GLY A 10 -16.39 -5.28 -11.44
C GLY A 10 -15.51 -4.04 -11.50
N ALA A 11 -15.98 -2.99 -10.83
CA ALA A 11 -15.25 -1.83 -10.34
C ALA A 11 -14.39 -1.04 -11.35
N CYS A 12 -14.95 0.05 -11.86
CA CYS A 12 -14.18 1.27 -12.15
C CYS A 12 -13.63 1.86 -10.82
N SER A 13 -12.71 1.16 -10.15
CA SER A 13 -11.90 1.78 -9.10
C SER A 13 -11.04 2.83 -9.80
N GLY A 14 -11.25 4.12 -9.47
CA GLY A 14 -10.56 5.24 -10.12
C GLY A 14 -9.09 4.93 -10.36
N SER A 15 -8.62 5.13 -11.60
CA SER A 15 -7.33 4.64 -12.10
C SER A 15 -6.16 5.34 -11.39
N HIS A 16 -5.86 4.90 -10.18
CA HIS A 16 -4.62 5.21 -9.51
C HIS A 16 -3.54 4.29 -10.06
N ASP A 17 -2.29 4.72 -9.98
CA ASP A 17 -1.19 4.03 -10.61
C ASP A 17 -0.88 2.69 -9.90
N ALA A 18 -1.09 1.58 -10.62
CA ALA A 18 -0.94 0.23 -10.06
C ALA A 18 0.49 -0.09 -9.60
N GLU A 19 1.52 0.53 -10.20
CA GLU A 19 2.90 0.36 -9.75
C GLU A 19 3.13 1.11 -8.44
N GLN A 20 2.65 2.35 -8.37
CA GLN A 20 2.72 3.14 -7.14
C GLN A 20 1.94 2.46 -6.00
N ALA A 21 0.78 1.86 -6.29
CA ALA A 21 0.02 1.10 -5.32
C ALA A 21 0.78 -0.11 -4.79
N ARG A 22 1.42 -0.90 -5.66
CA ARG A 22 2.27 -2.01 -5.27
C ARG A 22 3.45 -1.59 -4.39
N ILE A 23 4.15 -0.51 -4.76
CA ILE A 23 5.24 0.04 -3.93
C ILE A 23 4.72 0.49 -2.56
N CYS A 24 3.54 1.13 -2.54
CA CYS A 24 2.93 1.57 -1.30
C CYS A 24 2.52 0.38 -0.41
N ARG A 25 2.01 -0.71 -1.00
CA ARG A 25 1.71 -1.95 -0.27
C ARG A 25 2.95 -2.61 0.33
N ARG A 26 4.08 -2.61 -0.39
CA ARG A 26 5.36 -3.10 0.14
C ARG A 26 5.82 -2.35 1.39
N ALA A 27 5.45 -1.07 1.54
CA ALA A 27 5.81 -0.31 2.73
C ALA A 27 4.96 -0.66 3.97
N LEU A 28 3.76 -1.23 3.81
CA LEU A 28 2.81 -1.45 4.91
C LEU A 28 3.34 -2.32 6.05
N PRO A 29 4.08 -3.43 5.82
CA PRO A 29 4.66 -4.25 6.88
C PRO A 29 5.57 -3.45 7.83
N THR A 30 6.22 -2.38 7.35
CA THR A 30 7.08 -1.53 8.16
C THR A 30 6.31 -0.58 9.10
N LEU A 31 5.01 -0.42 8.85
CA LEU A 31 4.13 0.47 9.61
C LEU A 31 3.40 -0.25 10.75
N VAL A 32 3.48 -1.58 10.83
CA VAL A 32 2.80 -2.41 11.83
C VAL A 32 3.81 -3.17 12.68
N PRO A 33 3.41 -3.66 13.88
CA PRO A 33 4.26 -4.57 14.63
C PRO A 33 4.58 -5.84 13.84
N GLU A 34 5.78 -6.38 14.05
CA GLU A 34 6.19 -7.65 13.46
C GLU A 34 5.18 -8.78 13.77
N GLY A 35 4.96 -9.66 12.80
CA GLY A 35 3.99 -10.76 12.89
C GLY A 35 2.52 -10.34 12.76
N ALA A 36 2.21 -9.06 12.60
CA ALA A 36 0.86 -8.63 12.27
C ALA A 36 0.48 -9.02 10.84
N ARG A 37 -0.71 -9.59 10.66
CA ARG A 37 -1.28 -9.80 9.33
C ARG A 37 -1.89 -8.50 8.82
N ILE A 38 -1.68 -8.21 7.53
CA ILE A 38 -2.25 -7.05 6.86
C ILE A 38 -3.23 -7.54 5.80
N THR A 39 -4.41 -6.91 5.74
CA THR A 39 -5.37 -7.10 4.65
C THR A 39 -5.74 -5.75 4.08
N VAL A 40 -5.40 -5.52 2.81
CA VAL A 40 -5.81 -4.30 2.12
C VAL A 40 -7.32 -4.31 1.91
N ARG A 41 -7.97 -3.18 2.18
CA ARG A 41 -9.42 -3.01 2.02
C ARG A 41 -9.79 -2.08 0.89
N ARG A 42 -8.95 -1.08 0.63
CA ARG A 42 -9.16 -0.10 -0.42
C ARG A 42 -7.84 0.52 -0.85
N GLU A 43 -7.70 0.68 -2.15
CA GLU A 43 -6.67 1.50 -2.79
C GLU A 43 -7.35 2.68 -3.49
N ALA A 44 -6.78 3.87 -3.34
CA ALA A 44 -7.30 5.09 -3.93
C ALA A 44 -6.18 6.09 -4.22
N ALA A 45 -6.48 7.08 -5.05
CA ALA A 45 -5.65 8.28 -5.11
C ALA A 45 -5.61 8.94 -3.72
N GLY A 46 -4.40 9.34 -3.31
CA GLY A 46 -4.21 10.10 -2.09
C GLY A 46 -4.56 11.58 -2.26
N PRO A 47 -4.51 12.36 -1.16
CA PRO A 47 -4.91 13.77 -1.17
C PRO A 47 -3.92 14.71 -1.86
N GLN A 48 -2.71 14.26 -2.16
CA GLN A 48 -1.72 15.01 -2.94
C GLN A 48 -1.64 14.47 -4.37
N GLU A 49 -1.15 15.27 -5.31
CA GLU A 49 -0.75 14.76 -6.61
C GLU A 49 0.26 13.62 -6.45
N ARG A 50 0.16 12.61 -7.33
CA ARG A 50 1.07 11.45 -7.35
C ARG A 50 1.17 10.78 -5.98
N SER A 51 0.03 10.62 -5.31
CA SER A 51 -0.03 9.90 -4.05
C SER A 51 -1.05 8.77 -4.10
N ILE A 52 -0.77 7.71 -3.37
CA ILE A 52 -1.65 6.55 -3.19
C ILE A 52 -2.05 6.49 -1.72
N ARG A 53 -3.36 6.40 -1.46
CA ARG A 53 -3.90 6.05 -0.16
C ARG A 53 -4.25 4.56 -0.14
N ILE A 54 -3.79 3.87 0.89
CA ILE A 54 -4.21 2.50 1.18
C ILE A 54 -4.90 2.47 2.54
N ASP A 55 -6.16 2.04 2.55
CA ASP A 55 -6.86 1.67 3.77
C ASP A 55 -6.74 0.16 3.95
N PHE A 56 -6.29 -0.28 5.14
CA PHE A 56 -6.03 -1.68 5.43
C PHE A 56 -6.43 -2.03 6.86
N VAL A 57 -6.53 -3.33 7.12
CA VAL A 57 -6.76 -3.86 8.46
C VAL A 57 -5.49 -4.56 8.94
N GLN A 58 -5.09 -4.24 10.16
CA GLN A 58 -4.03 -4.92 10.89
C GLN A 58 -4.67 -5.94 11.84
N GLU A 59 -4.24 -7.19 11.75
CA GLU A 59 -4.69 -8.29 12.62
C GLU A 59 -3.53 -8.81 13.47
N ARG A 60 -3.79 -9.04 14.76
CA ARG A 60 -2.84 -9.64 15.71
C ARG A 60 -3.59 -10.66 16.57
N GLU A 61 -2.91 -11.73 16.95
CA GLU A 61 -3.49 -12.76 17.79
C GLU A 61 -3.97 -12.17 19.13
N GLY A 62 -5.17 -12.56 19.57
CA GLY A 62 -5.77 -12.08 20.81
C GLY A 62 -6.10 -10.58 20.84
N ARG A 63 -6.22 -9.93 19.68
CA ARG A 63 -6.59 -8.51 19.54
C ARG A 63 -7.67 -8.35 18.47
N SER A 64 -8.58 -7.40 18.68
CA SER A 64 -9.55 -7.02 17.65
C SER A 64 -8.81 -6.47 16.41
N PRO A 65 -9.30 -6.76 15.18
CA PRO A 65 -8.77 -6.16 13.97
C PRO A 65 -8.81 -4.63 14.04
N LEU A 66 -7.73 -4.00 13.61
CA LEU A 66 -7.55 -2.55 13.74
C LEU A 66 -7.46 -1.92 12.34
N PRO A 67 -8.43 -1.09 11.93
CA PRO A 67 -8.34 -0.31 10.71
C PRO A 67 -7.18 0.70 10.77
N ARG A 68 -6.47 0.82 9.66
CA ARG A 68 -5.29 1.66 9.47
C ARG A 68 -5.36 2.32 8.10
N TYR A 69 -4.52 3.34 7.90
CA TYR A 69 -4.25 3.84 6.57
C TYR A 69 -2.77 4.22 6.39
N ALA A 70 -2.33 4.21 5.14
CA ALA A 70 -1.07 4.78 4.71
C ALA A 70 -1.30 5.68 3.49
N ILE A 71 -0.53 6.76 3.38
CA ILE A 71 -0.46 7.63 2.21
C ILE A 71 0.99 7.66 1.76
N CYS A 72 1.25 7.16 0.56
CA CYS A 72 2.54 7.19 -0.10
C CYS A 72 2.56 8.32 -1.12
N GLN A 73 3.48 9.27 -1.00
CA GLN A 73 3.71 10.29 -2.02
C GLN A 73 4.87 9.88 -2.92
N PHE A 74 4.76 10.16 -4.22
CA PHE A 74 5.79 9.85 -5.21
C PHE A 74 6.36 11.12 -5.83
N SER A 75 7.66 11.08 -6.11
CA SER A 75 8.42 12.15 -6.75
C SER A 75 7.85 12.52 -8.11
N GLY A 76 7.94 13.80 -8.49
CA GLY A 76 7.61 14.26 -9.85
C GLY A 76 8.64 13.83 -10.90
N MET A 77 9.87 13.52 -10.48
CA MET A 77 10.99 13.18 -11.37
C MET A 77 11.02 11.69 -11.74
N SER A 78 10.47 10.83 -10.89
CA SER A 78 10.38 9.38 -11.14
C SER A 78 9.01 8.85 -10.72
N ARG A 79 8.44 7.99 -11.56
CA ARG A 79 7.11 7.38 -11.34
C ARG A 79 7.05 6.52 -10.08
N THR A 80 8.16 5.87 -9.72
CA THR A 80 8.23 4.86 -8.66
C THR A 80 9.02 5.32 -7.44
N ASP A 81 9.62 6.50 -7.49
CA ASP A 81 10.42 7.03 -6.38
C ASP A 81 9.52 7.56 -5.26
N LEU A 82 9.44 6.82 -4.15
CA LEU A 82 8.70 7.20 -2.96
C LEU A 82 9.35 8.44 -2.33
N SER A 83 8.63 9.57 -2.27
CA SER A 83 9.12 10.84 -1.73
C SER A 83 8.55 11.17 -0.36
N GLY A 84 7.47 10.50 0.06
CA GLY A 84 6.87 10.66 1.37
C GLY A 84 6.05 9.44 1.77
N LEU A 85 5.92 9.22 3.08
CA LEU A 85 5.07 8.19 3.65
C LEU A 85 4.43 8.73 4.94
N THR A 86 3.12 8.68 5.01
CA THR A 86 2.33 9.07 6.19
C THR A 86 1.45 7.91 6.61
N SER A 87 1.39 7.65 7.91
CA SER A 87 0.49 6.65 8.50
C SER A 87 -0.53 7.33 9.43
N ASP A 88 -1.43 6.53 10.01
CA ASP A 88 -2.28 6.95 11.13
C ASP A 88 -1.49 7.43 12.36
N ARG A 89 -0.20 7.09 12.46
CA ARG A 89 0.72 7.58 13.50
C ARG A 89 1.51 8.83 13.12
N GLY A 90 1.23 9.40 11.94
CA GLY A 90 1.90 10.60 11.43
C GLY A 90 2.92 10.30 10.32
N PRO A 91 3.63 11.34 9.85
CA PRO A 91 4.60 11.24 8.77
C PRO A 91 5.87 10.48 9.21
N ILE A 92 6.42 9.68 8.30
CA ILE A 92 7.71 9.03 8.47
C ILE A 92 8.82 10.05 8.22
N GLY A 93 9.76 10.17 9.16
CA GLY A 93 10.89 11.10 9.06
C GLY A 93 11.83 10.76 7.90
N GLY A 94 12.49 11.78 7.33
CA GLY A 94 13.32 11.63 6.12
C GLY A 94 14.41 10.56 6.22
N ALA A 95 15.05 10.39 7.38
CA ALA A 95 16.05 9.35 7.58
C ALA A 95 15.46 7.93 7.52
N ALA A 96 14.32 7.71 8.17
CA ALA A 96 13.61 6.42 8.12
C ALA A 96 13.09 6.13 6.71
N LEU A 97 12.59 7.15 6.02
CA LEU A 97 12.17 7.03 4.62
C LEU A 97 13.35 6.68 3.70
N TYR A 98 14.52 7.31 3.89
CA TYR A 98 15.73 6.98 3.15
C TYR A 98 16.13 5.52 3.33
N LEU A 99 16.16 5.03 4.58
CA LEU A 99 16.50 3.65 4.88
C LEU A 99 15.50 2.67 4.26
N LEU A 100 14.20 2.96 4.38
CA LEU A 100 13.14 2.17 3.77
C LEU A 100 13.36 1.99 2.26
N LYS A 101 13.61 3.09 1.56
CA LYS A 101 13.81 3.09 0.11
C LYS A 101 15.05 2.31 -0.30
N HIS A 102 16.17 2.59 0.36
CA HIS A 102 17.47 2.09 -0.08
C HIS A 102 17.75 0.66 0.34
N TYR A 103 17.19 0.21 1.47
CA TYR A 103 17.54 -1.08 2.07
C TYR A 103 16.38 -2.06 2.16
N TYR A 104 15.13 -1.66 1.87
CA TYR A 104 13.98 -2.54 2.04
C TYR A 104 13.11 -2.69 0.79
N LEU A 105 12.61 -1.61 0.17
CA LEU A 105 11.53 -1.69 -0.84
C LEU A 105 11.83 -2.58 -2.06
N ASP A 106 13.10 -2.69 -2.45
CA ASP A 106 13.56 -3.48 -3.60
C ASP A 106 14.12 -4.85 -3.21
N THR A 107 13.96 -5.27 -1.96
CA THR A 107 14.40 -6.59 -1.49
C THR A 107 13.38 -7.68 -1.85
N PRO A 108 13.83 -8.95 -2.02
CA PRO A 108 12.94 -10.10 -2.17
C PRO A 108 11.95 -10.23 -0.99
N ASP A 109 12.42 -9.94 0.23
CA ASP A 109 11.59 -10.02 1.43
C ASP A 109 10.43 -9.02 1.40
N ALA A 110 10.67 -7.78 0.94
CA ALA A 110 9.61 -6.80 0.76
C ALA A 110 8.60 -7.22 -0.32
N ALA A 111 9.05 -7.90 -1.38
CA ALA A 111 8.15 -8.44 -2.40
C ALA A 111 7.30 -9.61 -1.87
N LEU A 112 7.87 -10.47 -1.03
CA LEU A 112 7.17 -11.60 -0.40
C LEU A 112 6.20 -11.15 0.71
N ALA A 113 6.54 -10.07 1.43
CA ALA A 113 5.71 -9.51 2.49
C ALA A 113 4.61 -8.56 1.98
N GLU A 114 4.55 -8.30 0.68
CA GLU A 114 3.53 -7.46 0.03
C GLU A 114 2.13 -8.11 0.21
N PRO A 115 1.18 -7.46 0.90
CA PRO A 115 -0.11 -8.08 1.29
C PRO A 115 -1.12 -8.32 0.15
N GLY A 116 -0.83 -7.86 -1.08
CA GLY A 116 -1.74 -7.86 -2.21
C GLY A 116 -2.83 -6.79 -2.10
N SER A 117 -3.61 -6.60 -3.17
CA SER A 117 -4.64 -5.54 -3.27
C SER A 117 -5.93 -5.78 -2.47
N GLY A 118 -5.99 -6.87 -1.70
CA GLY A 118 -7.18 -7.31 -0.96
C GLY A 118 -7.87 -8.51 -1.58
#